data_AF-A0A2P4YGC3-F1
#
_entry.id   AF-A0A2P4YGC3-F1
#
_cell.length_a   1.000
_cell.length_b   1.000
_cell.length_c   1.000
_cell.angle_alpha   90.00
_cell.angle_beta   90.00
_cell.angle_gamma   90.00
#
_symmetry.space_group_name_H-M   'P 1'
#
loop_
_entity.id
_entity.type
_entity.pdbx_description
1 polymer ?
#
loop_
_entity_poly.entity_id
_entity_poly.type
_entity_poly.pdbx_seq_one_letter_code
_entity_poly.pdbx_strand_id
1 'polypeptide(L)'
;MCVYDRQRQEVLILVGVYVDDLLVTGTEQNAMSKFRNFGVASKFCVIRVTYSEVDGYDLDQEVAIVDIRRGLGMDEARGVRTPIDVERNGPDVAETLPASGGEDGMTPTRFPSLVGRLMWIAHRTRPDIAYAAHKA
;
A
#
# COMPACT_ATOMS: atom_id res chain seq x y z
N MET A 1 -10.01 8.52 3.51
CA MET A 1 -10.79 7.36 3.97
C MET A 1 -11.93 7.88 4.79
N CYS A 2 -13.15 7.46 4.48
CA CYS A 2 -14.33 7.77 5.29
C CYS A 2 -14.77 6.47 5.96
N VAL A 3 -15.04 6.53 7.26
CA VAL A 3 -15.60 5.41 8.01
C VAL A 3 -16.99 5.81 8.43
N TYR A 4 -17.96 4.98 8.08
CA TYR A 4 -19.34 5.10 8.52
C TYR A 4 -19.66 3.94 9.44
N ASP A 5 -20.28 4.22 10.57
CA ASP A 5 -20.78 3.20 11.46
C ASP A 5 -22.31 3.23 11.50
N ARG A 6 -22.89 2.06 11.76
CA ARG A 6 -24.28 1.93 12.12
C ARG A 6 -24.40 0.92 13.23
N GLN A 7 -24.85 1.38 14.38
CA GLN A 7 -25.20 0.51 15.50
C GLN A 7 -26.72 0.46 15.68
N ARG A 8 -27.28 -0.75 15.77
CA ARG A 8 -28.66 -0.99 16.21
C ARG A 8 -28.67 -2.18 17.16
N GLN A 9 -29.11 -1.97 18.40
CA GLN A 9 -29.01 -2.99 19.45
C GLN A 9 -27.55 -3.48 19.55
N GLU A 10 -27.32 -4.79 19.46
CA GLU A 10 -26.00 -5.42 19.50
C GLU A 10 -25.34 -5.53 18.11
N VAL A 11 -26.03 -5.11 17.05
CA VAL A 11 -25.52 -5.20 15.68
C VAL A 11 -24.75 -3.93 15.31
N LEU A 12 -23.44 -4.06 15.19
CA LEU A 12 -22.55 -3.07 14.61
C LEU A 12 -22.21 -3.42 13.16
N ILE A 13 -22.32 -2.43 12.27
CA ILE A 13 -21.79 -2.46 10.91
C ILE A 13 -20.80 -1.30 10.75
N LEU A 14 -19.63 -1.58 10.20
CA LEU A 14 -18.62 -0.60 9.81
C LEU A 14 -18.45 -0.65 8.29
N VAL A 15 -18.45 0.54 7.67
CA VAL A 15 -18.24 0.72 6.24
C VAL A 15 -17.08 1.68 6.03
N GLY A 16 -15.97 1.16 5.52
CA GLY A 16 -14.83 1.93 5.05
C GLY A 16 -14.96 2.22 3.56
N VAL A 17 -14.89 3.51 3.19
CA VAL A 17 -14.90 3.96 1.79
C VAL A 17 -13.60 4.70 1.49
N TYR A 18 -12.95 4.31 0.40
CA TYR A 18 -11.77 5.01 -0.12
C TYR A 18 -11.81 5.07 -1.65
N VAL A 19 -12.13 6.24 -2.20
CA VAL A 19 -12.27 6.43 -3.66
C VAL A 19 -13.23 5.36 -4.22
N ASP A 20 -12.73 4.38 -4.95
CA ASP A 20 -13.52 3.30 -5.57
C ASP A 20 -13.54 2.01 -4.72
N ASP A 21 -12.77 1.95 -3.63
CA ASP A 21 -12.71 0.79 -2.73
C ASP A 21 -13.77 0.88 -1.62
N LEU A 22 -14.44 -0.23 -1.37
CA LEU A 22 -15.42 -0.41 -0.29
C LEU A 22 -15.05 -1.61 0.58
N LEU A 23 -14.90 -1.39 1.89
CA LEU A 23 -14.71 -2.42 2.91
C LEU A 23 -15.91 -2.41 3.85
N VAL A 24 -16.59 -3.55 3.99
CA VAL A 24 -17.73 -3.70 4.90
C VAL A 24 -17.42 -4.82 5.88
N THR A 25 -17.57 -4.54 7.17
CA THR A 25 -17.51 -5.55 8.22
C THR A 25 -18.66 -5.35 9.20
N GLY A 26 -19.08 -6.42 9.85
CA GLY A 26 -20.20 -6.40 10.76
C GLY A 26 -20.22 -7.61 11.67
N THR A 27 -20.90 -7.45 12.79
CA THR A 27 -21.09 -8.49 13.82
C THR A 27 -22.07 -9.59 13.39
N GLU A 28 -22.97 -9.28 12.45
CA GLU A 28 -23.94 -10.24 11.92
C GLU A 28 -23.97 -10.26 10.39
N GLN A 29 -23.92 -11.47 9.82
CA GLN A 29 -23.90 -11.66 8.38
C GLN A 29 -25.20 -11.19 7.69
N ASN A 30 -26.36 -11.39 8.34
CA ASN A 30 -27.65 -10.98 7.78
C ASN A 30 -27.75 -9.45 7.66
N ALA A 31 -27.16 -8.71 8.60
CA ALA A 31 -27.12 -7.26 8.56
C ALA A 31 -26.28 -6.72 7.39
N MET A 32 -25.28 -7.49 6.95
CA MET A 32 -24.43 -7.18 5.79
C MET A 32 -25.08 -7.53 4.44
N SER A 33 -26.17 -8.30 4.40
CA SER A 33 -26.82 -8.75 3.15
C SER A 33 -27.30 -7.61 2.23
N LYS A 34 -27.45 -6.40 2.78
CA LYS A 34 -27.84 -5.19 2.03
C LYS A 34 -26.70 -4.62 1.19
N PHE A 35 -25.45 -5.01 1.48
CA PHE A 35 -24.29 -4.59 0.71
C PHE A 35 -24.00 -5.62 -0.37
N ARG A 36 -23.52 -5.14 -1.52
CA ARG A 36 -23.01 -6.02 -2.56
C ARG A 36 -21.82 -6.81 -2.00
N ASN A 37 -21.92 -8.13 -2.06
CA ASN A 37 -20.84 -9.01 -1.61
C ASN A 37 -19.75 -9.09 -2.69
N PHE A 38 -18.56 -8.59 -2.37
CA PHE A 38 -17.37 -8.68 -3.22
C PHE A 38 -16.44 -9.85 -2.83
N GLY A 39 -16.86 -10.67 -1.86
CA GLY A 39 -16.05 -11.74 -1.27
C GLY A 39 -15.33 -11.29 0.00
N VAL A 40 -14.49 -12.18 0.51
CA VAL A 40 -13.62 -11.88 1.66
C VAL A 40 -12.60 -10.82 1.24
N ALA A 41 -12.39 -9.82 2.10
CA ALA A 41 -11.43 -8.76 1.84
C ALA A 41 -10.01 -9.34 1.76
N SER A 42 -9.41 -9.30 0.57
CA SER A 42 -8.01 -9.68 0.35
C SER A 42 -7.10 -8.48 0.07
N LYS A 43 -7.69 -7.32 -0.28
CA LYS A 43 -6.99 -6.06 -0.54
C LYS A 43 -7.92 -4.88 -0.27
N PHE A 44 -7.43 -3.85 0.41
CA PHE A 44 -8.14 -2.56 0.58
C PHE A 44 -7.14 -1.42 0.65
N CYS A 45 -7.32 -0.35 -0.14
CA CYS A 45 -6.39 0.77 -0.18
C CYS A 45 -4.94 0.29 -0.35
N VAL A 46 -4.69 -0.65 -1.28
CA VAL A 46 -3.34 -1.14 -1.58
C VAL A 46 -2.68 -2.00 -0.47
N ILE A 47 -3.34 -2.15 0.69
CA ILE A 47 -2.94 -3.08 1.77
C ILE A 47 -3.48 -4.46 1.43
N ARG A 48 -2.61 -5.48 1.44
CA ARG A 48 -3.01 -6.89 1.37
C ARG A 48 -3.51 -7.32 2.74
N VAL A 49 -4.62 -8.04 2.76
CA VAL A 49 -5.23 -8.60 3.97
C VAL A 49 -5.22 -10.11 3.84
N THR A 50 -4.59 -10.78 4.78
CA THR A 50 -4.69 -12.24 4.93
C THR A 50 -5.20 -12.57 6.32
N TYR A 51 -5.83 -13.73 6.44
CA TYR A 51 -6.39 -14.21 7.72
C TYR A 51 -6.04 -15.68 7.89
N SER A 52 -5.53 -16.03 9.08
CA SER A 52 -5.39 -17.41 9.53
C SER A 52 -6.02 -17.56 10.92
N GLU A 53 -6.54 -18.74 11.21
CA GLU A 53 -7.10 -19.06 12.54
C GLU A 53 -6.03 -19.03 13.64
N VAL A 54 -4.74 -19.15 13.28
CA VAL A 54 -3.61 -19.25 14.22
C VAL A 54 -3.00 -17.88 14.51
N ASP A 55 -2.76 -17.09 13.47
CA ASP A 55 -2.02 -15.82 13.53
C ASP A 55 -2.95 -14.60 13.45
N GLY A 56 -4.24 -14.83 13.15
CA GLY A 56 -5.23 -13.77 12.96
C GLY A 56 -5.02 -13.05 11.64
N TYR A 57 -5.21 -11.72 11.66
CA TYR A 57 -5.03 -10.88 10.48
C TYR A 57 -3.57 -10.49 10.30
N ASP A 58 -3.05 -10.71 9.09
CA ASP A 58 -1.76 -10.20 8.64
C ASP A 58 -1.98 -9.17 7.52
N LEU A 59 -1.26 -8.05 7.63
CA LEU A 59 -1.43 -6.86 6.82
C LEU A 59 -0.07 -6.40 6.27
N ASP A 60 0.03 -6.27 4.95
CA ASP A 60 1.27 -5.83 4.31
C ASP A 60 1.02 -5.03 3.03
N GLN A 61 2.11 -4.54 2.43
CA GLN A 61 2.11 -3.73 1.21
C GLN A 61 2.95 -4.35 0.09
N GLU A 62 3.35 -5.60 0.22
CA GLU A 62 4.31 -6.26 -0.67
C GLU A 62 3.81 -6.22 -2.11
N VAL A 63 2.55 -6.57 -2.35
CA VAL A 63 1.91 -6.55 -3.68
C VAL A 63 2.10 -5.19 -4.37
N ALA A 64 1.93 -4.10 -3.62
CA ALA A 64 2.03 -2.75 -4.13
C ALA A 64 3.46 -2.34 -4.48
N ILE A 65 4.41 -2.72 -3.62
CA ILE A 65 5.83 -2.47 -3.83
C ILE A 65 6.31 -3.23 -5.07
N VAL A 66 5.90 -4.49 -5.21
CA VAL A 66 6.17 -5.31 -6.40
C VAL A 66 5.56 -4.68 -7.66
N ASP A 67 4.32 -4.18 -7.59
CA ASP A 67 3.67 -3.49 -8.71
C ASP A 67 4.41 -2.20 -9.13
N ILE A 68 4.94 -1.44 -8.17
CA ILE A 68 5.76 -0.24 -8.46
C ILE A 68 7.04 -0.65 -9.18
N ARG A 69 7.73 -1.66 -8.66
CA ARG A 69 9.00 -2.16 -9.19
C ARG A 69 8.86 -2.62 -10.64
N ARG A 70 7.87 -3.48 -10.90
CA ARG A 70 7.53 -3.96 -12.24
C ARG A 70 7.12 -2.84 -13.18
N GLY A 71 6.28 -1.91 -12.71
CA GLY A 71 5.83 -0.77 -13.52
C GLY A 71 6.94 0.19 -13.94
N LEU A 72 8.12 0.10 -13.32
CA LEU A 72 9.30 0.91 -13.63
C LEU A 72 10.44 0.10 -14.28
N GLY A 73 10.24 -1.19 -14.56
CA GLY A 73 11.29 -2.07 -15.10
C GLY A 73 12.38 -2.44 -14.08
N MET A 74 12.12 -2.28 -12.78
CA MET A 74 13.12 -2.46 -11.73
C MET A 74 13.13 -3.88 -11.13
N ASP A 75 12.59 -4.88 -11.84
CA ASP A 75 12.41 -6.25 -11.34
C ASP A 75 13.73 -6.96 -11.00
N GLU A 76 14.86 -6.48 -11.53
CA GLU A 76 16.20 -6.98 -11.22
C GLU A 76 17.00 -6.06 -10.28
N ALA A 77 16.42 -4.92 -9.88
CA ALA A 77 17.08 -3.98 -8.99
C ALA A 77 17.44 -4.64 -7.65
N ARG A 78 18.68 -4.42 -7.21
CA ARG A 78 19.22 -4.95 -5.95
C ARG A 78 19.24 -3.86 -4.89
N GLY A 79 18.93 -4.23 -3.65
CA GLY A 79 19.04 -3.33 -2.52
C GLY A 79 20.51 -2.96 -2.28
N VAL A 80 20.77 -1.66 -2.11
CA VAL A 80 22.07 -1.14 -1.68
C VAL A 80 21.95 -0.59 -0.25
N ARG A 81 23.02 -0.71 0.54
CA ARG A 81 23.02 -0.26 1.94
C ARG A 81 22.92 1.26 2.05
N THR A 82 23.47 1.98 1.09
CA THR A 82 23.35 3.44 0.97
C THR A 82 22.94 3.78 -0.46
N PRO A 83 21.87 4.55 -0.68
CA PRO A 83 21.45 4.97 -2.02
C PRO A 83 22.38 6.03 -2.63
N ILE A 84 23.27 6.61 -1.81
CA ILE A 84 24.33 7.53 -2.22
C ILE A 84 25.64 6.76 -2.17
N ASP A 85 26.38 6.83 -3.27
CA ASP A 85 27.73 6.28 -3.35
C ASP A 85 28.67 7.10 -2.46
N VAL A 86 29.24 6.45 -1.45
CA VAL A 86 30.15 7.07 -0.48
C VAL A 86 31.46 7.51 -1.15
N GLU A 87 31.80 6.90 -2.30
CA GLU A 87 33.03 7.21 -3.04
C GLU A 87 32.87 8.40 -4.00
N ARG A 88 31.65 8.86 -4.28
CA ARG A 88 31.37 9.95 -5.25
C ARG A 88 31.47 11.35 -4.63
N ASN A 89 32.47 11.58 -3.78
CA ASN A 89 32.76 12.87 -3.11
C ASN A 89 33.81 13.74 -3.85
N GLY A 90 34.14 13.42 -5.11
CA GLY A 90 35.02 14.26 -5.95
C GLY A 90 34.30 15.49 -6.51
N PRO A 91 35.03 16.49 -7.08
CA PRO A 91 34.43 17.61 -7.80
C PRO A 91 33.94 17.12 -9.17
N ASP A 92 32.96 16.23 -9.14
CA ASP A 92 32.38 15.64 -10.33
C ASP A 92 31.17 16.50 -10.68
N VAL A 93 31.24 17.13 -11.85
CA VAL A 93 30.15 17.92 -12.44
C VAL A 93 28.91 17.04 -12.30
N ALA A 94 27.91 17.47 -11.52
CA ALA A 94 26.74 16.65 -11.24
C ALA A 94 26.13 16.19 -12.57
N GLU A 95 26.44 14.96 -12.98
CA GLU A 95 25.91 14.38 -14.20
C GLU A 95 24.40 14.32 -13.99
N THR A 96 23.70 15.20 -14.70
CA THR A 96 22.25 15.19 -14.71
C THR A 96 21.80 13.81 -15.17
N LEU A 97 20.71 13.30 -14.58
CA LEU A 97 20.11 12.06 -15.06
C LEU A 97 19.92 12.18 -16.59
N PRO A 98 20.25 11.12 -17.35
CA PRO A 98 20.19 11.17 -18.80
C PRO A 98 18.78 11.59 -19.24
N ALA A 99 18.71 12.63 -20.09
CA ALA A 99 17.45 13.17 -20.59
C ALA A 99 16.65 12.15 -21.42
N SER A 100 17.35 11.16 -21.98
CA SER A 100 16.81 10.01 -22.68
C SER A 100 17.40 8.77 -22.03
N GLY A 101 16.58 8.00 -21.31
CA GLY A 101 17.04 6.73 -20.76
C GLY A 101 17.39 5.79 -21.91
N GLY A 102 18.54 5.11 -21.82
CA GLY A 102 18.66 3.79 -22.46
C GLY A 102 17.54 2.88 -21.96
N GLU A 103 17.33 1.72 -22.60
CA GLU A 103 16.17 0.84 -22.35
C GLU A 103 15.89 0.54 -20.86
N ASP A 104 16.89 0.69 -19.99
CA ASP A 104 16.83 0.39 -18.55
C ASP A 104 17.22 1.57 -17.60
N GLY A 105 17.35 2.79 -18.13
CA GLY A 105 17.87 3.94 -17.38
C GLY A 105 16.81 4.75 -16.60
N MET A 106 17.16 5.20 -15.39
CA MET A 106 16.33 6.13 -14.62
C MET A 106 16.34 7.52 -15.25
N THR A 107 15.16 8.07 -15.58
CA THR A 107 15.03 9.40 -16.19
C THR A 107 14.59 10.45 -15.17
N PRO A 108 14.80 11.76 -15.46
CA PRO A 108 14.27 12.86 -14.65
C PRO A 108 12.75 12.81 -14.42
N THR A 109 11.99 12.08 -15.24
CA THR A 109 10.54 11.89 -15.08
C THR A 109 10.21 10.65 -14.26
N ARG A 110 10.95 9.54 -14.46
CA ARG A 110 10.72 8.29 -13.73
C ARG A 110 11.08 8.42 -12.25
N PHE A 111 12.16 9.15 -11.92
CA PHE A 111 12.65 9.23 -10.54
C PHE A 111 11.67 9.91 -9.58
N PRO A 112 11.15 11.12 -9.89
CA PRO A 112 10.10 11.73 -9.09
C PRO A 112 8.83 10.87 -9.02
N SER A 113 8.49 10.14 -10.09
CA SER A 113 7.35 9.22 -10.10
C SER A 113 7.52 8.06 -9.12
N LEU A 114 8.70 7.42 -9.10
CA LEU A 114 9.06 6.38 -8.12
C LEU A 114 8.97 6.91 -6.70
N VAL A 115 9.62 8.04 -6.44
CA VAL A 115 9.63 8.67 -5.11
C VAL A 115 8.20 9.00 -4.66
N GLY A 116 7.38 9.57 -5.55
CA GLY A 116 5.98 9.89 -5.24
C GLY A 116 5.14 8.66 -4.91
N ARG A 117 5.30 7.56 -5.67
CA ARG A 117 4.61 6.29 -5.41
C ARG A 117 5.04 5.66 -4.07
N LEU A 118 6.33 5.64 -3.77
CA LEU A 118 6.85 5.14 -2.49
C LEU A 118 6.41 6.01 -1.32
N MET A 119 6.44 7.34 -1.47
CA MET A 119 5.94 8.28 -0.47
C MET A 119 4.46 8.05 -0.18
N TRP A 120 3.63 7.81 -1.21
CA TRP A 120 2.23 7.49 -1.03
C TRP A 120 2.05 6.21 -0.20
N ILE A 121 2.77 5.13 -0.54
CA ILE A 121 2.74 3.87 0.22
C ILE A 121 3.14 4.11 1.67
N ALA A 122 4.27 4.78 1.92
CA ALA A 122 4.80 5.00 3.26
C ALA A 122 3.93 5.93 4.13
N HIS A 123 3.09 6.79 3.55
CA HIS A 123 2.31 7.76 4.32
C HIS A 123 0.82 7.45 4.40
N ARG A 124 0.27 6.76 3.40
CA ARG A 124 -1.19 6.55 3.29
C ARG A 124 -1.64 5.18 3.75
N THR A 125 -0.71 4.24 3.77
CA THR A 125 -0.96 2.84 4.06
C THR A 125 0.12 2.39 5.04
N ARG A 126 -0.17 2.33 6.33
CA ARG A 126 0.82 2.03 7.38
C ARG A 126 0.33 0.84 8.21
N PRO A 127 0.40 -0.38 7.66
CA PRO A 127 -0.06 -1.58 8.37
C PRO A 127 0.77 -1.88 9.61
N ASP A 128 2.02 -1.42 9.68
CA ASP A 128 2.93 -1.54 10.82
C ASP A 128 2.42 -0.85 12.10
N ILE A 129 1.49 0.11 11.99
CA ILE A 129 0.83 0.75 13.14
C ILE A 129 -0.63 0.31 13.29
N ALA A 130 -1.08 -0.70 12.53
CA ALA A 130 -2.41 -1.25 12.68
C ALA A 130 -2.52 -1.96 14.03
N TYR A 131 -3.67 -1.82 14.68
CA TYR A 131 -3.95 -2.48 15.94
C TYR A 131 -5.42 -2.92 15.99
N ALA A 132 -5.67 -4.03 16.67
CA ALA A 132 -7.02 -4.49 16.94
C ALA A 132 -7.65 -3.60 18.01
N ALA A 133 -8.62 -2.77 17.62
CA ALA A 133 -9.44 -2.00 18.55
C ALA A 133 -10.65 -2.84 19.02
N HIS A 134 -10.43 -3.96 19.70
CA HIS A 134 -11.52 -4.64 20.40
C HIS A 134 -11.84 -3.85 21.68
N LYS A 135 -13.02 -3.22 21.77
CA LYS A 135 -13.51 -2.69 23.06
C LYS A 135 -13.91 -3.87 23.94
N ALA A 136 -13.21 -4.02 25.07
CA ALA A 136 -13.60 -4.92 26.16
C ALA A 136 -14.96 -4.51 26.76
#